data_AF-A0AA36Y653-F1
#
_entry.id   AF-A0AA36Y653-F1
#
_cell.length_a   1.000
_cell.length_b   1.000
_cell.length_c   1.000
_cell.angle_alpha   90.00
_cell.angle_beta   90.00
_cell.angle_gamma   90.00
#
_symmetry.space_group_name_H-M   'P 1'
#
loop_
_entity.id
_entity.type
_entity.pdbx_description
1 polymer ?
#
loop_
_entity_poly.entity_id
_entity_poly.type
_entity_poly.pdbx_seq_one_letter_code
_entity_poly.pdbx_strand_id
1 'polypeptide(L)'
;MEGLQRKKTGEFASFSYTERGKELAARVSALLTEAGYRYVGAEVEEAFRRCDLLVFVGASGIAVRKIAPYVRDKFQDPAVLCLDEYGRFVIPLLSGHVGGANAFARFLGRKLGAAVAVSTATDLNRRFAVDVFAVQNGLRIGSREKAKRVSAALLRGEEVAFLTDFPLRDTEKLPEGLVAKPPAEGQLCIRISAAPDPEAENCLVLTPPIYCLGVGCRKGTPVEAFRSAAELFLKKQNITKDALFSIASIDLKREETAVLALAEDFAVPAVFFTAEELRAVPGNFESSAFVEKTTGVGAVAARAAASCAPIRVAGKTVVDGATFALYRRDFTPVFAESEDTAGFLFLAGARYQGKRAFAVSLQREGRISAYREVPKQWIDCLTAAALREDNALFTAELKRAVTALAAEARSRREALLLDSIGGGLVPIDRRERALRDAVGRLQCALAAAADEVYLLELGIARPLKKFGESVEKL
;
A
#
# COMPACT_ATOMS: atom_id res chain seq x y z
N MET A 1 10.69 25.94 -6.23
CA MET A 1 9.48 25.48 -5.49
C MET A 1 8.79 24.42 -6.34
N GLU A 2 8.74 23.16 -5.88
CA GLU A 2 7.69 22.16 -6.23
C GLU A 2 8.03 20.84 -5.52
N GLY A 3 7.88 20.85 -4.20
CA GLY A 3 8.19 19.72 -3.31
C GLY A 3 6.97 19.12 -2.60
N LEU A 4 5.73 19.52 -2.92
CA LEU A 4 4.57 18.98 -2.21
C LEU A 4 3.87 17.90 -3.04
N GLN A 5 4.01 16.64 -2.58
CA GLN A 5 2.89 15.70 -2.69
C GLN A 5 1.65 16.39 -2.12
N ARG A 6 0.52 16.29 -2.82
CA ARG A 6 -0.74 16.84 -2.33
C ARG A 6 -1.06 16.23 -0.97
N LYS A 7 -1.29 17.08 0.03
CA LYS A 7 -1.71 16.66 1.37
C LYS A 7 -3.07 15.98 1.24
N LYS A 8 -3.15 14.69 1.59
CA LYS A 8 -4.39 13.93 1.51
C LYS A 8 -5.43 14.55 2.44
N THR A 9 -6.59 14.88 1.90
CA THR A 9 -7.70 15.51 2.65
C THR A 9 -8.60 14.47 3.32
N GLY A 10 -8.51 13.20 2.93
CA GLY A 10 -9.42 12.13 3.33
C GLY A 10 -10.80 12.25 2.69
N GLU A 11 -10.95 13.07 1.65
CA GLU A 11 -12.24 13.39 1.03
C GLU A 11 -12.45 12.66 -0.31
N PHE A 12 -13.69 12.28 -0.61
CA PHE A 12 -14.07 11.68 -1.90
C PHE A 12 -15.41 12.20 -2.41
N ALA A 13 -15.62 12.11 -3.73
CA ALA A 13 -16.88 12.41 -4.41
C ALA A 13 -17.31 11.24 -5.30
N SER A 14 -18.63 11.07 -5.50
CA SER A 14 -19.19 10.04 -6.37
C SER A 14 -20.17 10.61 -7.38
N PHE A 15 -20.10 10.16 -8.63
CA PHE A 15 -20.92 10.65 -9.74
C PHE A 15 -21.65 9.50 -10.44
N SER A 16 -22.96 9.63 -10.62
CA SER A 16 -23.76 8.70 -11.41
C SER A 16 -24.91 9.42 -12.11
N TYR A 17 -25.32 8.88 -13.26
CA TYR A 17 -26.29 9.51 -14.17
C TYR A 17 -27.51 8.62 -14.45
N THR A 18 -27.64 7.48 -13.76
CA THR A 18 -28.80 6.57 -13.85
C THR A 18 -29.27 6.17 -12.45
N GLU A 19 -30.52 5.71 -12.32
CA GLU A 19 -31.06 5.27 -11.03
C GLU A 19 -30.28 4.09 -10.44
N ARG A 20 -30.01 3.07 -11.26
CA ARG A 20 -29.21 1.91 -10.82
C ARG A 20 -27.79 2.30 -10.41
N GLY A 21 -27.17 3.20 -11.16
CA GLY A 21 -25.85 3.70 -10.83
C GLY A 21 -25.83 4.49 -9.51
N LYS A 22 -26.90 5.24 -9.18
CA LYS A 22 -27.05 5.91 -7.88
C LYS A 22 -27.12 4.93 -6.72
N GLU A 23 -27.82 3.80 -6.87
CA GLU A 23 -27.86 2.74 -5.84
C GLU A 23 -26.46 2.17 -5.56
N LEU A 24 -25.70 1.86 -6.61
CA LEU A 24 -24.33 1.37 -6.46
C LEU A 24 -23.39 2.46 -5.90
N ALA A 25 -23.54 3.72 -6.33
CA ALA A 25 -22.78 4.84 -5.79
C ALA A 25 -23.03 5.05 -4.30
N ALA A 26 -24.27 4.88 -3.82
CA ALA A 26 -24.60 4.93 -2.41
C ALA A 26 -23.92 3.79 -1.62
N ARG A 27 -23.92 2.56 -2.15
CA ARG A 27 -23.19 1.42 -1.56
C ARG A 27 -21.69 1.67 -1.49
N VAL A 28 -21.08 2.19 -2.56
CA VAL A 28 -19.65 2.55 -2.58
C VAL A 28 -19.35 3.63 -1.56
N SER A 29 -20.20 4.64 -1.46
CA SER A 29 -20.02 5.74 -0.51
C SER A 29 -20.05 5.23 0.94
N ALA A 30 -20.97 4.32 1.27
CA ALA A 30 -21.02 3.69 2.59
C ALA A 30 -19.72 2.93 2.92
N LEU A 31 -19.19 2.14 1.97
CA LEU A 31 -17.94 1.39 2.15
C LEU A 31 -16.72 2.30 2.38
N LEU A 32 -16.65 3.43 1.67
CA LEU A 32 -15.56 4.40 1.82
C LEU A 32 -15.68 5.17 3.14
N THR A 33 -16.90 5.53 3.56
CA THR A 33 -17.12 6.17 4.86
C THR A 33 -16.81 5.24 6.03
N GLU A 34 -17.14 3.95 5.94
CA GLU A 34 -16.71 2.94 6.93
C GLU A 34 -15.18 2.84 7.01
N ALA A 35 -14.48 3.04 5.89
CA ALA A 35 -13.02 3.09 5.83
C ALA A 35 -12.41 4.44 6.28
N GLY A 36 -13.23 5.37 6.80
CA GLY A 36 -12.78 6.65 7.34
C GLY A 36 -12.68 7.80 6.34
N TYR A 37 -13.20 7.64 5.12
CA TYR A 37 -13.21 8.72 4.11
C TYR A 37 -14.49 9.56 4.19
N ARG A 38 -14.34 10.88 4.01
CA ARG A 38 -15.45 11.84 4.08
C ARG A 38 -16.04 12.09 2.70
N TYR A 39 -17.35 11.84 2.56
CA TYR A 39 -18.08 12.16 1.33
C TYR A 39 -18.25 13.67 1.18
N VAL A 40 -18.07 14.17 -0.05
CA VAL A 40 -18.31 15.56 -0.42
C VAL A 40 -19.22 15.60 -1.65
N GLY A 41 -20.39 16.21 -1.50
CA GLY A 41 -21.27 16.54 -2.63
C GLY A 41 -20.74 17.78 -3.33
N ALA A 42 -20.05 17.59 -4.45
CA ALA A 42 -19.46 18.67 -5.24
C ALA A 42 -19.51 18.34 -6.73
N GLU A 43 -19.49 19.37 -7.58
CA GLU A 43 -19.31 19.20 -9.02
C GLU A 43 -17.91 18.67 -9.34
N VAL A 44 -17.75 18.04 -10.52
CA VAL A 44 -16.51 17.36 -10.90
C VAL A 44 -15.28 18.27 -10.79
N GLU A 45 -15.38 19.54 -11.19
CA GLU A 45 -14.27 20.50 -11.11
C GLU A 45 -13.77 20.71 -9.68
N GLU A 46 -14.69 21.00 -8.76
CA GLU A 46 -14.36 21.23 -7.36
C GLU A 46 -13.84 19.95 -6.72
N ALA A 47 -14.51 18.83 -6.96
CA ALA A 47 -14.07 17.53 -6.47
C ALA A 47 -12.66 17.19 -6.95
N PHE A 48 -12.32 17.47 -8.22
CA PHE A 48 -11.00 17.17 -8.78
C PHE A 48 -9.88 17.93 -8.05
N ARG A 49 -10.13 19.21 -7.71
CA ARG A 49 -9.17 20.05 -6.97
C ARG A 49 -9.05 19.69 -5.49
N ARG A 50 -10.13 19.20 -4.86
CA ARG A 50 -10.25 19.09 -3.41
C ARG A 50 -10.21 17.66 -2.86
N CYS A 51 -10.84 16.71 -3.53
CA CYS A 51 -10.94 15.31 -3.07
C CYS A 51 -9.71 14.49 -3.43
N ASP A 52 -9.38 13.49 -2.61
CA ASP A 52 -8.34 12.51 -2.90
C ASP A 52 -8.82 11.45 -3.92
N LEU A 53 -10.13 11.21 -3.97
CA LEU A 53 -10.75 10.17 -4.80
C LEU A 53 -12.04 10.66 -5.46
N LEU A 54 -12.18 10.42 -6.77
CA LEU A 54 -13.42 10.57 -7.51
C LEU A 54 -13.89 9.20 -8.02
N VAL A 55 -15.14 8.85 -7.74
CA VAL A 55 -15.76 7.59 -8.17
C VAL A 55 -16.86 7.86 -9.18
N PHE A 56 -16.70 7.40 -10.41
CA PHE A 56 -17.75 7.43 -11.42
C PHE A 56 -18.45 6.07 -11.48
N VAL A 57 -19.78 6.06 -11.45
CA VAL A 57 -20.60 4.86 -11.66
C VAL A 57 -21.40 5.04 -12.95
N GLY A 58 -21.01 4.32 -13.99
CA GLY A 58 -21.56 4.43 -15.35
C GLY A 58 -20.52 4.18 -16.43
N ALA A 59 -20.73 4.76 -17.61
CA ALA A 59 -19.81 4.59 -18.74
C ALA A 59 -18.47 5.30 -18.53
N SER A 60 -17.35 4.59 -18.73
CA SER A 60 -15.99 5.13 -18.58
C SER A 60 -15.72 6.34 -19.49
N GLY A 61 -16.30 6.36 -20.69
CA GLY A 61 -16.18 7.51 -21.60
C GLY A 61 -16.76 8.81 -21.03
N ILE A 62 -17.77 8.74 -20.16
CA ILE A 62 -18.31 9.92 -19.48
C ILE A 62 -17.32 10.39 -18.42
N ALA A 63 -16.79 9.46 -17.61
CA ALA A 63 -15.80 9.77 -16.59
C ALA A 63 -14.57 10.45 -17.20
N VAL A 64 -13.99 9.86 -18.25
CA VAL A 64 -12.81 10.40 -18.95
C VAL A 64 -13.08 11.80 -19.51
N ARG A 65 -14.20 12.02 -20.21
CA ARG A 65 -14.54 13.34 -20.77
C ARG A 65 -14.74 14.40 -19.69
N LYS A 66 -15.33 14.04 -18.54
CA LYS A 66 -15.58 14.95 -17.42
C LYS A 66 -14.29 15.38 -16.71
N ILE A 67 -13.31 14.49 -16.58
CA ILE A 67 -12.05 14.82 -15.91
C ILE A 67 -11.00 15.45 -16.84
N ALA A 68 -11.07 15.18 -18.16
CA ALA A 68 -10.03 15.56 -19.13
C ALA A 68 -9.57 17.03 -19.05
N PRO A 69 -10.45 18.04 -18.87
CA PRO A 69 -10.02 19.45 -18.77
C PRO A 69 -9.14 19.77 -17.55
N TYR A 70 -9.11 18.90 -16.54
CA TYR A 70 -8.48 19.15 -15.25
C TYR A 70 -7.21 18.33 -15.01
N VAL A 71 -6.96 17.31 -15.84
CA VAL A 71 -5.80 16.41 -15.73
C VAL A 71 -4.50 17.21 -15.95
N ARG A 72 -3.53 17.07 -15.05
CA ARG A 72 -2.24 17.77 -15.11
C ARG A 72 -1.07 16.83 -14.91
N ASP A 73 -0.96 16.24 -13.72
CA ASP A 73 0.21 15.43 -13.32
C ASP A 73 -0.17 14.34 -12.30
N LYS A 74 0.30 13.11 -12.52
CA LYS A 74 -0.03 11.93 -11.69
C LYS A 74 0.36 12.01 -10.21
N PHE A 75 1.19 12.97 -9.81
CA PHE A 75 1.60 13.19 -8.41
C PHE A 75 0.72 14.23 -7.70
N GLN A 76 -0.09 15.00 -8.44
CA GLN A 76 -1.00 16.02 -7.91
C GLN A 76 -2.48 15.68 -8.16
N ASP A 77 -2.76 15.04 -9.30
CA ASP A 77 -4.10 14.65 -9.71
C ASP A 77 -4.69 13.59 -8.76
N PRO A 78 -5.99 13.70 -8.42
CA PRO A 78 -6.65 12.75 -7.53
C PRO A 78 -6.74 11.35 -8.15
N ALA A 79 -6.98 10.34 -7.30
CA ALA A 79 -7.39 9.03 -7.78
C ALA A 79 -8.75 9.15 -8.49
N VAL A 80 -8.88 8.54 -9.67
CA VAL A 80 -10.17 8.44 -10.36
C VAL A 80 -10.49 6.98 -10.67
N LEU A 81 -11.67 6.55 -10.24
CA LEU A 81 -12.22 5.22 -10.51
C LEU A 81 -13.48 5.31 -11.36
N CYS A 82 -13.70 4.27 -12.17
CA CYS A 82 -14.94 4.04 -12.87
C CYS A 82 -15.46 2.63 -12.56
N LEU A 83 -16.72 2.52 -12.15
CA LEU A 83 -17.43 1.26 -11.96
C LEU A 83 -18.57 1.19 -12.98
N ASP A 84 -18.85 0.01 -13.50
CA ASP A 84 -20.11 -0.21 -14.21
C ASP A 84 -21.29 -0.31 -13.23
N GLU A 85 -22.50 -0.08 -13.73
CA GLU A 85 -23.72 0.00 -12.91
C GLU A 85 -24.16 -1.34 -12.30
N TYR A 86 -23.58 -2.45 -12.75
CA TYR A 86 -23.78 -3.78 -12.15
C TYR A 86 -22.70 -4.10 -11.11
N GLY A 87 -21.71 -3.23 -10.92
CA GLY A 87 -20.60 -3.45 -10.02
C GLY A 87 -19.75 -4.66 -10.41
N ARG A 88 -19.67 -4.99 -11.71
CA ARG A 88 -18.87 -6.12 -12.20
C ARG A 88 -17.40 -5.77 -12.29
N PHE A 89 -17.08 -4.51 -12.57
CA PHE A 89 -15.73 -4.00 -12.78
C PHE A 89 -15.47 -2.75 -11.94
N VAL A 90 -14.24 -2.66 -11.43
CA VAL A 90 -13.67 -1.43 -10.88
C VAL A 90 -12.43 -1.09 -11.68
N ILE A 91 -12.48 0.04 -12.38
CA ILE A 91 -11.48 0.44 -13.37
C ILE A 91 -10.79 1.71 -12.86
N PRO A 92 -9.52 1.65 -12.45
CA PRO A 92 -8.73 2.84 -12.18
C PRO A 92 -8.43 3.58 -13.49
N LEU A 93 -8.85 4.85 -13.57
CA LEU A 93 -8.70 5.71 -14.75
C LEU A 93 -7.52 6.67 -14.64
N LEU A 94 -7.27 7.22 -13.44
CA LEU A 94 -6.24 8.24 -13.22
C LEU A 94 -5.53 8.03 -11.88
N SER A 95 -4.25 8.37 -11.83
CA SER A 95 -3.39 8.31 -10.63
C SER A 95 -3.36 6.93 -9.95
N GLY A 96 -3.16 5.87 -10.75
CA GLY A 96 -3.09 4.46 -10.34
C GLY A 96 -2.18 4.18 -9.14
N HIS A 97 -0.94 4.65 -9.19
CA HIS A 97 0.08 4.36 -8.18
C HIS A 97 0.09 5.39 -7.05
N VAL A 98 0.70 6.56 -7.28
CA VAL A 98 0.93 7.59 -6.25
C VAL A 98 -0.37 8.15 -5.69
N GLY A 99 -1.36 8.43 -6.55
CA GLY A 99 -2.68 8.88 -6.09
C GLY A 99 -3.52 7.77 -5.45
N GLY A 100 -3.11 6.51 -5.56
CA GLY A 100 -3.75 5.39 -4.88
C GLY A 100 -4.96 4.79 -5.59
N ALA A 101 -5.25 5.15 -6.84
CA ALA A 101 -6.42 4.60 -7.53
C ALA A 101 -6.40 3.08 -7.64
N ASN A 102 -5.23 2.44 -7.83
CA ASN A 102 -5.15 0.97 -7.87
C ASN A 102 -5.45 0.35 -6.50
N ALA A 103 -5.03 1.00 -5.41
CA ALA A 103 -5.33 0.55 -4.05
C ALA A 103 -6.83 0.67 -3.76
N PHE A 104 -7.45 1.81 -4.09
CA PHE A 104 -8.90 1.98 -3.97
C PHE A 104 -9.68 1.01 -4.86
N ALA A 105 -9.21 0.76 -6.08
CA ALA A 105 -9.84 -0.19 -6.98
C ALA A 105 -9.82 -1.61 -6.41
N ARG A 106 -8.67 -2.04 -5.84
CA ARG A 106 -8.55 -3.31 -5.13
C ARG A 106 -9.43 -3.36 -3.89
N PHE A 107 -9.47 -2.31 -3.09
CA PHE A 107 -10.35 -2.21 -1.91
C PHE A 107 -11.83 -2.36 -2.29
N LEU A 108 -12.32 -1.57 -3.25
CA LEU A 108 -13.71 -1.65 -3.70
C LEU A 108 -14.01 -2.97 -4.42
N GLY A 109 -13.07 -3.48 -5.23
CA GLY A 109 -13.18 -4.80 -5.84
C GLY A 109 -13.34 -5.90 -4.79
N ARG A 110 -12.51 -5.88 -3.73
CA ARG A 110 -12.60 -6.78 -2.57
C ARG A 110 -13.97 -6.67 -1.88
N LYS A 111 -14.48 -5.46 -1.63
CA LYS A 111 -15.76 -5.27 -0.92
C LYS A 111 -17.01 -5.57 -1.76
N LEU A 112 -16.95 -5.33 -3.07
CA LEU A 112 -18.09 -5.51 -3.99
C LEU A 112 -18.12 -6.87 -4.68
N GLY A 113 -17.01 -7.63 -4.67
CA GLY A 113 -16.87 -8.83 -5.50
C GLY A 113 -16.66 -8.52 -6.99
N ALA A 114 -16.23 -7.29 -7.29
CA ALA A 114 -16.01 -6.81 -8.64
C ALA A 114 -14.60 -7.17 -9.15
N ALA A 115 -14.48 -7.46 -10.44
CA ALA A 115 -13.20 -7.62 -11.11
C ALA A 115 -12.47 -6.27 -11.21
N VAL A 116 -11.18 -6.25 -10.87
CA VAL A 116 -10.39 -5.02 -10.86
C VAL A 116 -9.54 -4.95 -12.13
N ALA A 117 -9.82 -3.98 -12.99
CA ALA A 117 -9.17 -3.85 -14.29
C ALA A 117 -7.98 -2.87 -14.24
N VAL A 118 -6.93 -3.23 -13.51
CA VAL A 118 -5.68 -2.44 -13.45
C VAL A 118 -4.90 -2.64 -14.75
N SER A 119 -4.60 -1.54 -15.45
CA SER A 119 -3.91 -1.55 -16.75
C SER A 119 -2.48 -0.99 -16.71
N THR A 120 -2.03 -0.47 -15.56
CA THR A 120 -0.72 0.17 -15.43
C THR A 120 0.41 -0.83 -15.65
N ALA A 121 1.31 -0.53 -16.61
CA ALA A 121 2.41 -1.42 -17.01
C ALA A 121 3.33 -1.81 -15.84
N THR A 122 3.53 -0.94 -14.85
CA THR A 122 4.33 -1.25 -13.66
C THR A 122 3.65 -2.28 -12.75
N ASP A 123 2.33 -2.25 -12.61
CA ASP A 123 1.56 -3.29 -11.89
C ASP A 123 1.44 -4.59 -12.70
N LEU A 124 1.22 -4.49 -14.02
CA LEU A 124 1.09 -5.65 -14.90
C LEU A 124 2.41 -6.44 -15.03
N ASN A 125 3.54 -5.75 -15.03
CA ASN A 125 4.87 -6.37 -15.07
C ASN A 125 5.45 -6.68 -13.68
N ARG A 126 4.77 -6.27 -12.59
CA ARG A 126 5.19 -6.44 -11.18
C ARG A 126 6.65 -6.07 -10.88
N ARG A 127 7.24 -5.21 -11.71
CA ARG A 127 8.58 -4.70 -11.46
C ARG A 127 8.53 -3.61 -10.41
N PHE A 128 9.60 -3.52 -9.63
CA PHE A 128 9.71 -2.55 -8.55
C PHE A 128 9.38 -1.13 -9.02
N ALA A 129 8.37 -0.53 -8.39
CA ALA A 129 7.95 0.84 -8.63
C ALA A 129 8.46 1.71 -7.49
N VAL A 130 9.47 2.54 -7.77
CA VAL A 130 10.13 3.33 -6.73
C VAL A 130 9.20 4.37 -6.10
N ASP A 131 8.23 4.88 -6.86
CA ASP A 131 7.23 5.83 -6.38
C ASP A 131 6.21 5.16 -5.43
N VAL A 132 5.77 3.94 -5.75
CA VAL A 132 4.92 3.12 -4.85
C VAL A 132 5.67 2.77 -3.57
N PHE A 133 6.91 2.28 -3.70
CA PHE A 133 7.74 1.94 -2.56
C PHE A 133 7.94 3.13 -1.63
N ALA A 134 8.21 4.32 -2.18
CA ALA A 134 8.34 5.53 -1.40
C ALA A 134 7.04 5.87 -0.64
N VAL A 135 5.88 5.79 -1.30
CA VAL A 135 4.58 6.07 -0.64
C VAL A 135 4.29 5.06 0.48
N GLN A 136 4.50 3.77 0.25
CA GLN A 136 4.25 2.71 1.24
C GLN A 136 5.14 2.86 2.49
N ASN A 137 6.36 3.34 2.31
CA ASN A 137 7.32 3.56 3.39
C ASN A 137 7.30 4.99 3.95
N GLY A 138 6.39 5.85 3.48
CA GLY A 138 6.32 7.25 3.91
C GLY A 138 7.55 8.09 3.57
N LEU A 139 8.28 7.73 2.50
CA LEU A 139 9.51 8.39 2.08
C LEU A 139 9.22 9.61 1.18
N ARG A 140 10.02 10.67 1.35
CA ARG A 140 10.08 11.80 0.41
C ARG A 140 10.97 11.44 -0.77
N ILE A 141 10.51 11.76 -1.98
CA ILE A 141 11.25 11.49 -3.23
C ILE A 141 12.07 12.73 -3.58
N GLY A 142 13.40 12.62 -3.58
CA GLY A 142 14.30 13.75 -3.83
C GLY A 142 14.21 14.33 -5.25
N SER A 143 14.00 13.50 -6.27
CA SER A 143 13.82 13.96 -7.66
C SER A 143 12.83 13.11 -8.43
N ARG A 144 11.80 13.77 -8.98
CA ARG A 144 10.81 13.12 -9.86
C ARG A 144 11.43 12.62 -11.17
N GLU A 145 12.40 13.35 -11.70
CA GLU A 145 13.10 12.98 -12.92
C GLU A 145 13.93 11.71 -12.71
N LYS A 146 14.73 11.66 -11.64
CA LYS A 146 15.51 10.47 -11.26
C LYS A 146 14.59 9.27 -10.99
N ALA A 147 13.45 9.47 -10.33
CA ALA A 147 12.45 8.42 -10.10
C ALA A 147 11.87 7.84 -11.41
N LYS A 148 11.61 8.69 -12.41
CA LYS A 148 11.19 8.25 -13.76
C LYS A 148 12.29 7.44 -14.44
N ARG A 149 13.55 7.90 -14.38
CA ARG A 149 14.71 7.21 -14.97
C ARG A 149 14.90 5.82 -14.36
N VAL A 150 14.88 5.72 -13.03
CA VAL A 150 14.96 4.44 -12.28
C VAL A 150 13.83 3.50 -12.66
N SER A 151 12.58 3.99 -12.68
CA SER A 151 11.42 3.16 -13.02
C SER A 151 11.51 2.63 -14.46
N ALA A 152 11.96 3.47 -15.40
CA ALA A 152 12.12 3.09 -16.79
C ALA A 152 13.22 2.04 -16.99
N ALA A 153 14.35 2.16 -16.26
CA ALA A 153 15.44 1.19 -16.28
C ALA A 153 14.98 -0.19 -15.79
N LEU A 154 14.30 -0.22 -14.64
CA LEU A 154 13.76 -1.46 -14.10
C LEU A 154 12.75 -2.10 -15.06
N LEU A 155 11.87 -1.32 -15.71
CA LEU A 155 10.95 -1.82 -16.73
C LEU A 155 11.66 -2.47 -17.93
N ARG A 156 12.85 -1.99 -18.30
CA ARG A 156 13.70 -2.59 -19.34
C ARG A 156 14.50 -3.82 -18.85
N GLY A 157 14.41 -4.16 -17.56
CA GLY A 157 15.13 -5.28 -16.97
C GLY A 157 16.58 -4.96 -16.59
N GLU A 158 16.94 -3.67 -16.51
CA GLU A 158 18.26 -3.24 -16.06
C GLU A 158 18.41 -3.36 -14.53
N GLU A 159 19.62 -3.64 -14.04
CA GLU A 159 19.93 -3.61 -12.61
C GLU A 159 20.16 -2.19 -12.09
N VAL A 160 19.48 -1.85 -11.00
CA VAL A 160 19.63 -0.59 -10.27
C VAL A 160 20.25 -0.86 -8.90
N ALA A 161 21.31 -0.14 -8.57
CA ALA A 161 21.95 -0.25 -7.26
C ALA A 161 21.01 0.24 -6.16
N PHE A 162 20.93 -0.50 -5.06
CA PHE A 162 20.13 -0.16 -3.89
C PHE A 162 21.02 -0.01 -2.66
N LEU A 163 20.97 1.16 -2.05
CA LEU A 163 21.70 1.51 -0.84
C LEU A 163 20.72 2.00 0.24
N THR A 164 21.01 1.70 1.51
CA THR A 164 20.23 2.19 2.63
C THR A 164 21.15 2.45 3.82
N ASP A 165 20.94 3.61 4.46
CA ASP A 165 21.59 3.93 5.75
C ASP A 165 20.80 3.33 6.94
N PHE A 166 19.70 2.65 6.66
CA PHE A 166 18.78 2.04 7.62
C PHE A 166 18.79 0.51 7.51
N PRO A 167 18.61 -0.22 8.63
CA PRO A 167 18.62 -1.69 8.62
C PRO A 167 17.45 -2.26 7.81
N LEU A 168 17.70 -3.36 7.11
CA LEU A 168 16.67 -4.22 6.51
C LEU A 168 16.29 -5.34 7.49
N ARG A 169 15.07 -5.89 7.35
CA ARG A 169 14.70 -7.12 8.06
C ARG A 169 15.52 -8.29 7.52
N ASP A 170 15.89 -9.25 8.35
CA ASP A 170 16.64 -10.45 7.91
C ASP A 170 15.88 -11.27 6.86
N THR A 171 14.55 -11.22 6.90
CA THR A 171 13.66 -11.89 5.96
C THR A 171 13.42 -11.10 4.68
N GLU A 172 13.92 -9.86 4.59
CA GLU A 172 13.66 -8.98 3.47
C GLU A 172 14.43 -9.44 2.23
N LYS A 173 13.71 -9.61 1.12
CA LYS A 173 14.32 -9.88 -0.18
C LYS A 173 14.16 -8.66 -1.06
N LEU A 174 15.26 -8.19 -1.63
CA LEU A 174 15.20 -7.12 -2.61
C LEU A 174 14.37 -7.57 -3.82
N PRO A 175 13.45 -6.71 -4.30
CA PRO A 175 12.73 -6.91 -5.56
C PRO A 175 13.66 -7.15 -6.75
N GLU A 176 13.17 -7.86 -7.76
CA GLU A 176 13.90 -8.10 -8.99
C GLU A 176 14.37 -6.78 -9.64
N GLY A 177 15.64 -6.76 -10.06
CA GLY A 177 16.29 -5.59 -10.64
C GLY A 177 16.98 -4.68 -9.62
N LEU A 178 16.73 -4.84 -8.31
CA LEU A 178 17.49 -4.14 -7.28
C LEU A 178 18.66 -4.98 -6.78
N VAL A 179 19.83 -4.36 -6.65
CA VAL A 179 21.06 -5.02 -6.20
C VAL A 179 21.72 -4.27 -5.05
N ALA A 180 21.95 -4.96 -3.93
CA ALA A 180 22.60 -4.42 -2.73
C ALA A 180 24.13 -4.29 -2.92
N LYS A 181 24.55 -3.40 -3.82
CA LYS A 181 25.97 -3.10 -4.07
C LYS A 181 26.16 -1.62 -4.36
N PRO A 182 27.36 -1.06 -4.12
CA PRO A 182 27.70 0.29 -4.60
C PRO A 182 27.48 0.41 -6.12
N PRO A 183 26.96 1.54 -6.62
CA PRO A 183 26.75 1.72 -8.05
C PRO A 183 28.09 1.76 -8.80
N ALA A 184 28.15 1.09 -9.96
CA ALA A 184 29.22 1.29 -10.91
C ALA A 184 29.13 2.69 -11.55
N GLU A 185 30.19 3.13 -12.23
CA GLU A 185 30.21 4.41 -12.92
C GLU A 185 29.05 4.52 -13.93
N GLY A 186 28.28 5.61 -13.85
CA GLY A 186 27.10 5.82 -14.69
C GLY A 186 25.86 4.96 -14.34
N GLN A 187 25.96 4.01 -13.41
CA GLN A 187 24.83 3.17 -13.01
C GLN A 187 23.80 3.95 -12.21
N LEU A 188 22.51 3.69 -12.48
CA LEU A 188 21.42 4.23 -11.68
C LEU A 188 21.40 3.62 -10.27
N CYS A 189 21.03 4.46 -9.31
CA CYS A 189 21.06 4.14 -7.89
C CYS A 189 19.79 4.63 -7.20
N ILE A 190 19.32 3.86 -6.22
CA ILE A 190 18.32 4.26 -5.24
C ILE A 190 19.00 4.21 -3.88
N ARG A 191 18.95 5.32 -3.15
CA ARG A 191 19.49 5.39 -1.79
C ARG A 191 18.43 5.85 -0.80
N ILE A 192 18.20 5.07 0.25
CA ILE A 192 17.40 5.52 1.40
C ILE A 192 18.33 6.18 2.41
N SER A 193 18.19 7.49 2.59
CA SER A 193 19.09 8.26 3.44
C SER A 193 18.41 9.50 4.03
N ALA A 194 18.79 9.85 5.26
CA ALA A 194 18.49 11.14 5.88
C ALA A 194 19.58 12.19 5.65
N ALA A 195 20.69 11.80 5.02
CA ALA A 195 21.74 12.74 4.63
C ALA A 195 21.31 13.58 3.42
N PRO A 196 21.87 14.79 3.26
CA PRO A 196 21.69 15.57 2.05
C PRO A 196 22.11 14.75 0.82
N ASP A 197 21.35 14.86 -0.27
CA ASP A 197 21.75 14.29 -1.57
C ASP A 197 23.08 14.96 -1.95
N PRO A 198 24.23 14.25 -2.05
CA PRO A 198 25.30 14.78 -2.89
C PRO A 198 24.68 14.95 -4.28
N GLU A 199 25.09 15.91 -5.10
CA GLU A 199 24.53 16.10 -6.45
C GLU A 199 24.88 14.94 -7.43
N ALA A 200 24.78 13.69 -6.99
CA ALA A 200 24.95 12.48 -7.77
C ALA A 200 23.81 12.40 -8.78
N GLU A 201 24.12 12.82 -10.00
CA GLU A 201 23.22 12.87 -11.16
C GLU A 201 22.41 11.57 -11.35
N ASN A 202 22.98 10.42 -10.98
CA ASN A 202 22.42 9.09 -11.22
C ASN A 202 21.89 8.37 -9.96
N CYS A 203 21.91 8.98 -8.77
CA CYS A 203 21.30 8.37 -7.58
C CYS A 203 20.04 9.13 -7.13
N LEU A 204 18.92 8.42 -7.08
CA LEU A 204 17.68 8.88 -6.47
C LEU A 204 17.75 8.67 -4.96
N VAL A 205 17.70 9.77 -4.21
CA VAL A 205 17.57 9.71 -2.75
C VAL A 205 16.09 9.68 -2.34
N LEU A 206 15.76 8.72 -1.48
CA LEU A 206 14.49 8.60 -0.78
C LEU A 206 14.71 8.91 0.70
N THR A 207 14.04 9.93 1.22
CA THR A 207 14.31 10.44 2.57
C THR A 207 13.19 10.10 3.54
N PRO A 208 13.45 9.35 4.63
CA PRO A 208 12.46 9.07 5.65
C PRO A 208 12.28 10.29 6.60
N PRO A 209 11.08 10.87 6.72
CA PRO A 209 10.80 11.97 7.63
C PRO A 209 10.60 11.44 9.06
N ILE A 210 11.69 11.08 9.74
CA ILE A 210 11.67 10.38 11.03
C ILE A 210 12.34 11.17 12.16
N TYR A 211 12.88 12.34 11.87
CA TYR A 211 13.60 13.18 12.83
C TYR A 211 12.71 14.30 13.39
N CYS A 212 12.87 14.61 14.66
CA CYS A 212 12.28 15.76 15.33
C CYS A 212 13.41 16.70 15.78
N LEU A 213 13.33 17.97 15.35
CA LEU A 213 14.26 19.01 15.77
C LEU A 213 13.69 19.73 17.00
N GLY A 214 14.32 19.53 18.15
CA GLY A 214 14.02 20.27 19.36
C GLY A 214 14.70 21.62 19.35
N VAL A 215 13.98 22.69 19.69
CA VAL A 215 14.50 24.06 19.59
C VAL A 215 14.24 24.90 20.84
N GLY A 216 15.15 25.83 21.11
CA GLY A 216 15.01 26.85 22.14
C GLY A 216 15.82 28.09 21.80
N CYS A 217 15.27 29.28 22.07
CA CYS A 217 15.92 30.57 21.81
C CYS A 217 15.46 31.62 22.83
N ARG A 218 16.11 32.79 22.85
CA ARG A 218 15.66 33.94 23.64
C ARG A 218 14.45 34.60 22.95
N LYS A 219 13.65 35.37 23.70
CA LYS A 219 12.50 36.08 23.13
C LYS A 219 12.97 37.09 22.08
N GLY A 220 12.31 37.13 20.92
CA GLY A 220 12.64 38.08 19.84
C GLY A 220 13.96 37.78 19.13
N THR A 221 14.36 36.51 19.08
CA THR A 221 15.55 36.10 18.32
C THR A 221 15.28 36.37 16.82
N PRO A 222 16.21 36.99 16.07
CA PRO A 222 16.01 37.24 14.64
C PRO A 222 15.80 35.94 13.86
N VAL A 223 14.78 35.93 12.98
CA VAL A 223 14.37 34.73 12.20
C VAL A 223 15.53 34.16 11.39
N GLU A 224 16.24 35.00 10.63
CA GLU A 224 17.33 34.53 9.77
C GLU A 224 18.52 33.97 10.55
N ALA A 225 18.90 34.60 11.67
CA ALA A 225 19.97 34.10 12.52
C ALA A 225 19.61 32.73 13.11
N PHE A 226 18.35 32.57 13.53
CA PHE A 226 17.84 31.30 14.07
C PHE A 226 17.79 30.20 13.00
N ARG A 227 17.37 30.54 11.78
CA ARG A 227 17.38 29.64 10.62
C ARG A 227 18.79 29.16 10.28
N SER A 228 19.74 30.09 10.13
CA SER A 228 21.14 29.74 9.84
C SER A 228 21.74 28.84 10.93
N ALA A 229 21.45 29.12 12.20
CA ALA A 229 21.91 28.28 13.31
C ALA A 229 21.31 26.86 13.26
N ALA A 230 20.03 26.73 12.92
CA ALA A 230 19.36 25.44 12.73
C ALA A 230 19.95 24.65 11.55
N GLU A 231 20.19 25.31 10.41
CA GLU A 231 20.80 24.69 9.23
C GLU A 231 22.25 24.24 9.49
N LEU A 232 23.04 25.06 10.19
CA LEU A 232 24.38 24.70 10.62
C LEU A 232 24.38 23.49 11.56
N PHE A 233 23.42 23.44 12.49
CA PHE A 233 23.24 22.28 13.38
C PHE A 233 22.93 21.01 12.59
N LEU A 234 21.95 21.05 11.68
CA LEU A 234 21.59 19.90 10.84
C LEU A 234 22.74 19.46 9.92
N LYS A 235 23.47 20.42 9.34
CA LYS A 235 24.65 20.15 8.51
C LYS A 235 25.73 19.40 9.30
N LYS A 236 25.99 19.80 10.55
CA LYS A 236 26.95 19.09 11.44
C LYS A 236 26.50 17.66 11.76
N GLN A 237 25.20 17.40 11.81
CA GLN A 237 24.66 16.05 12.00
C GLN A 237 24.57 15.24 10.69
N ASN A 238 24.91 15.85 9.55
CA ASN A 238 24.71 15.29 8.21
C ASN A 238 23.25 14.86 7.96
N ILE A 239 22.29 15.72 8.33
CA ILE A 239 20.85 15.48 8.16
C ILE A 239 20.23 16.59 7.30
N THR A 240 19.41 16.21 6.31
CA THR A 240 18.61 17.16 5.54
C THR A 240 17.35 17.58 6.31
N LYS A 241 16.88 18.82 6.09
CA LYS A 241 15.59 19.26 6.62
C LYS A 241 14.41 18.39 6.16
N ASP A 242 14.55 17.70 5.03
CA ASP A 242 13.52 16.78 4.52
C ASP A 242 13.33 15.52 5.36
N ALA A 243 14.32 15.19 6.20
CA ALA A 243 14.22 14.09 7.14
C ALA A 243 13.43 14.48 8.41
N LEU A 244 13.05 15.75 8.57
CA LEU A 244 12.26 16.21 9.71
C LEU A 244 10.76 15.95 9.51
N PHE A 245 10.08 15.47 10.54
CA PHE A 245 8.61 15.45 10.60
C PHE A 245 8.03 16.54 11.50
N SER A 246 8.83 17.15 12.38
CA SER A 246 8.37 18.23 13.27
C SER A 246 9.52 19.05 13.85
N ILE A 247 9.17 20.26 14.29
CA ILE A 247 9.97 21.09 15.19
C ILE A 247 9.27 21.14 16.53
N ALA A 248 9.98 20.91 17.64
CA ALA A 248 9.40 20.82 18.97
C ALA A 248 9.99 21.84 19.95
N SER A 249 9.14 22.48 20.77
CA SER A 249 9.57 23.38 21.83
C SER A 249 8.59 23.39 23.02
N ILE A 250 8.81 24.28 23.98
CA ILE A 250 7.89 24.52 25.11
C ILE A 250 6.75 25.47 24.69
N ASP A 251 5.58 25.35 25.29
CA ASP A 251 4.39 26.18 25.05
C ASP A 251 4.60 27.69 25.22
N LEU A 252 5.53 28.12 26.08
CA LEU A 252 5.96 29.52 26.17
C LEU A 252 6.49 30.09 24.82
N LYS A 253 6.84 29.21 23.88
CA LYS A 253 7.32 29.55 22.54
C LYS A 253 6.27 29.44 21.44
N ARG A 254 5.01 29.19 21.79
CA ARG A 254 3.90 29.06 20.83
C ARG A 254 3.70 30.28 19.94
N GLU A 255 4.04 31.47 20.43
CA GLU A 255 3.94 32.74 19.70
C GLU A 255 5.30 33.28 19.23
N GLU A 256 6.39 32.51 19.37
CA GLU A 256 7.72 32.98 18.97
C GLU A 256 7.88 32.94 17.44
N THR A 257 7.99 34.12 16.82
CA THR A 257 8.10 34.28 15.37
C THR A 257 9.23 33.46 14.76
N ALA A 258 10.39 33.37 15.43
CA ALA A 258 11.53 32.59 14.93
C ALA A 258 11.24 31.08 14.83
N VAL A 259 10.47 30.52 15.77
CA VAL A 259 10.13 29.09 15.77
C VAL A 259 9.06 28.79 14.73
N LEU A 260 8.05 29.65 14.62
CA LEU A 260 6.97 29.49 13.65
C LEU A 260 7.46 29.65 12.21
N ALA A 261 8.28 30.67 11.95
CA ALA A 261 8.89 30.88 10.63
C ALA A 261 9.75 29.68 10.23
N LEU A 262 10.62 29.19 11.13
CA LEU A 262 11.45 28.02 10.84
C LEU A 262 10.62 26.77 10.48
N ALA A 263 9.50 26.55 11.18
CA ALA A 263 8.60 25.43 10.91
C ALA A 263 7.93 25.55 9.53
N GLU A 264 7.48 26.75 9.17
CA GLU A 264 6.94 27.06 7.85
C GLU A 264 7.97 26.84 6.75
N ASP A 265 9.18 27.38 6.93
CA ASP A 265 10.31 27.26 6.01
C ASP A 265 10.76 25.83 5.75
N PHE A 266 10.70 25.00 6.79
CA PHE A 266 11.05 23.58 6.71
C PHE A 266 9.83 22.73 6.31
N ALA A 267 8.66 23.34 6.13
CA ALA A 267 7.40 22.70 5.79
C ALA A 267 7.02 21.55 6.75
N VAL A 268 7.21 21.77 8.05
CA VAL A 268 6.91 20.81 9.12
C VAL A 268 6.09 21.47 10.24
N PRO A 269 5.24 20.72 10.95
CA PRO A 269 4.50 21.26 12.08
C PRO A 269 5.42 21.68 13.24
N ALA A 270 5.08 22.79 13.89
CA ALA A 270 5.59 23.17 15.19
C ALA A 270 4.75 22.53 16.30
N VAL A 271 5.38 21.77 17.19
CA VAL A 271 4.75 21.06 18.32
C VAL A 271 5.23 21.70 19.62
N PHE A 272 4.30 21.93 20.54
CA PHE A 272 4.58 22.62 21.79
C PHE A 272 4.07 21.81 22.98
N PHE A 273 4.91 21.71 24.01
CA PHE A 273 4.63 20.97 25.23
C PHE A 273 4.64 21.89 26.44
N THR A 274 3.81 21.60 27.43
CA THR A 274 3.81 22.25 28.73
C THR A 274 5.06 21.91 29.54
N ALA A 275 5.38 22.73 30.53
CA ALA A 275 6.51 22.45 31.43
C ALA A 275 6.35 21.13 32.21
N GLU A 276 5.12 20.73 32.52
CA GLU A 276 4.81 19.47 33.22
C GLU A 276 5.07 18.26 32.32
N GLU A 277 4.56 18.28 31.08
CA GLU A 277 4.81 17.23 30.09
C GLU A 277 6.32 17.03 29.86
N LEU A 278 7.08 18.12 29.71
CA LEU A 278 8.53 18.05 29.52
C LEU A 278 9.27 17.49 30.74
N ARG A 279 8.81 17.78 31.97
CA ARG A 279 9.38 17.21 33.20
C ARG A 279 9.15 15.71 33.31
N ALA A 280 7.99 15.24 32.86
CA ALA A 280 7.62 13.83 32.88
C ALA A 280 8.40 12.96 31.87
N VAL A 281 9.07 13.57 30.88
CA VAL A 281 9.88 12.83 29.89
C VAL A 281 11.02 12.08 30.59
N PRO A 282 11.07 10.74 30.48
CA PRO A 282 12.14 9.94 31.07
C PRO A 282 13.45 10.16 30.33
N GLY A 283 14.57 10.14 31.06
CA GLY A 283 15.92 10.20 30.49
C GLY A 283 16.84 11.20 31.20
N ASN A 284 18.13 11.07 30.90
CA ASN A 284 19.16 11.97 31.41
C ASN A 284 19.37 13.13 30.43
N PHE A 285 19.04 14.34 30.87
CA PHE A 285 19.14 15.55 30.07
C PHE A 285 20.10 16.54 30.73
N GLU A 286 20.98 17.13 29.95
CA GLU A 286 21.87 18.19 30.42
C GLU A 286 21.06 19.47 30.70
N SER A 287 20.87 19.78 31.98
CA SER A 287 20.09 20.93 32.43
C SER A 287 20.83 22.26 32.23
N SER A 288 20.07 23.34 32.20
CA SER A 288 20.55 24.71 32.26
C SER A 288 19.84 25.41 33.40
N ALA A 289 20.58 25.83 34.42
CA ALA A 289 20.03 26.52 35.59
C ALA A 289 19.24 27.79 35.21
N PHE A 290 19.66 28.51 34.17
CA PHE A 290 18.96 29.69 33.66
C PHE A 290 17.60 29.35 33.02
N VAL A 291 17.55 28.29 32.22
CA VAL A 291 16.33 27.83 31.56
C VAL A 291 15.36 27.23 32.58
N GLU A 292 15.88 26.49 33.56
CA GLU A 292 15.09 25.93 34.65
C GLU A 292 14.42 27.00 35.49
N LYS A 293 15.14 28.07 35.84
CA LYS A 293 14.58 29.22 36.56
C LYS A 293 13.46 29.95 35.80
N THR A 294 13.53 29.96 34.47
CA THR A 294 12.59 30.73 33.62
C THR A 294 11.39 29.92 33.17
N THR A 295 11.59 28.62 32.91
CA THR A 295 10.57 27.75 32.28
C THR A 295 10.12 26.60 33.18
N GLY A 296 10.77 26.41 34.34
CA GLY A 296 10.58 25.25 35.20
C GLY A 296 11.16 23.95 34.63
N VAL A 297 11.92 24.01 33.52
CA VAL A 297 12.51 22.84 32.84
C VAL A 297 13.94 23.15 32.37
N GLY A 298 14.95 22.41 32.83
CA GLY A 298 16.35 22.71 32.50
C GLY A 298 16.78 22.42 31.06
N ALA A 299 16.06 21.58 30.31
CA ALA A 299 16.49 21.08 29.00
C ALA A 299 15.36 21.05 27.95
N VAL A 300 14.76 22.21 27.69
CA VAL A 300 13.57 22.36 26.81
C VAL A 300 13.76 21.69 25.45
N ALA A 301 14.79 22.07 24.68
CA ALA A 301 14.99 21.55 23.32
C ALA A 301 15.11 20.01 23.29
N ALA A 302 15.93 19.45 24.18
CA ALA A 302 16.13 18.00 24.22
C ALA A 302 14.89 17.24 24.69
N ARG A 303 14.18 17.73 25.71
CA ARG A 303 12.94 17.09 26.22
C ARG A 303 11.79 17.20 25.23
N ALA A 304 11.66 18.33 24.53
CA ALA A 304 10.64 18.51 23.51
C ALA A 304 10.85 17.57 22.33
N ALA A 305 12.08 17.43 21.83
CA ALA A 305 12.39 16.44 20.80
C ALA A 305 12.19 15.00 21.27
N ALA A 306 12.61 14.68 22.49
CA ALA A 306 12.43 13.36 23.09
C ALA A 306 10.95 12.97 23.27
N SER A 307 10.07 13.96 23.48
CA SER A 307 8.62 13.75 23.55
C SER A 307 8.02 13.31 22.21
N CYS A 308 8.66 13.67 21.10
CA CYS A 308 8.21 13.30 19.74
C CYS A 308 8.85 12.01 19.22
N ALA A 309 10.04 11.68 19.71
CA ALA A 309 10.89 10.62 19.17
C ALA A 309 11.87 10.06 20.23
N PRO A 310 12.01 8.73 20.38
CA PRO A 310 12.73 8.13 21.51
C PRO A 310 14.25 8.07 21.35
N ILE A 311 14.79 8.08 20.12
CA ILE A 311 16.23 7.84 19.89
C ILE A 311 16.98 9.15 19.79
N ARG A 312 17.88 9.41 20.75
CA ARG A 312 18.76 10.59 20.74
C ARG A 312 19.81 10.46 19.64
N VAL A 313 19.85 11.43 18.73
CA VAL A 313 20.89 11.58 17.70
C VAL A 313 21.90 12.63 18.15
N ALA A 314 21.41 13.79 18.61
CA ALA A 314 22.21 14.84 19.19
C ALA A 314 21.52 15.39 20.44
N GLY A 315 22.31 15.54 21.51
CA GLY A 315 21.84 16.16 22.75
C GLY A 315 21.65 17.66 22.62
N LYS A 316 21.59 18.33 23.77
CA LYS A 316 21.55 19.79 23.84
C LYS A 316 22.82 20.36 23.21
N THR A 317 22.67 21.10 22.11
CA THR A 317 23.77 21.78 21.41
C THR A 317 23.43 23.24 21.26
N VAL A 318 24.36 24.13 21.63
CA VAL A 318 24.18 25.57 21.47
C VAL A 318 24.88 26.01 20.17
N VAL A 319 24.15 26.70 19.31
CA VAL A 319 24.65 27.31 18.07
C VAL A 319 24.14 28.73 18.03
N ASP A 320 25.05 29.71 18.00
CA ASP A 320 24.76 31.15 17.90
C ASP A 320 23.70 31.66 18.90
N GLY A 321 23.76 31.16 20.15
CA GLY A 321 22.85 31.54 21.23
C GLY A 321 21.48 30.85 21.21
N ALA A 322 21.19 30.06 20.18
CA ALA A 322 20.05 29.15 20.12
C ALA A 322 20.46 27.73 20.57
N THR A 323 19.51 26.98 21.10
CA THR A 323 19.70 25.60 21.57
C THR A 323 18.92 24.64 20.69
N PHE A 324 19.59 23.59 20.22
CA PHE A 324 19.03 22.55 19.38
C PHE A 324 19.24 21.17 20.01
N ALA A 325 18.38 20.23 19.66
CA ALA A 325 18.55 18.81 19.93
C ALA A 325 17.88 18.02 18.80
N LEU A 326 18.35 16.79 18.55
CA LEU A 326 17.84 15.98 17.45
C LEU A 326 17.53 14.56 17.94
N TYR A 327 16.29 14.14 17.71
CA TYR A 327 15.81 12.81 18.05
C TYR A 327 15.14 12.18 16.83
N ARG A 328 15.13 10.85 16.74
CA ARG A 328 14.49 10.13 15.63
C ARG A 328 13.62 8.97 16.11
N ARG A 329 12.66 8.59 15.27
CA ARG A 329 11.93 7.33 15.37
C ARG A 329 12.73 6.21 14.72
N ASP A 330 12.47 4.98 15.12
CA ASP A 330 12.96 3.82 14.37
C ASP A 330 12.34 3.80 12.96
N PHE A 331 13.14 3.28 12.02
CA PHE A 331 12.72 3.14 10.64
C PHE A 331 13.42 1.95 10.01
N THR A 332 12.62 1.08 9.42
CA THR A 332 13.05 -0.08 8.65
C THR A 332 12.24 -0.07 7.36
N PRO A 333 12.86 0.09 6.18
CA PRO A 333 12.14 0.03 4.94
C PRO A 333 11.62 -1.38 4.70
N VAL A 334 10.39 -1.46 4.22
CA VAL A 334 9.66 -2.69 3.90
C VAL A 334 9.37 -2.69 2.41
N PHE A 335 9.84 -3.72 1.71
CA PHE A 335 9.37 -4.00 0.37
C PHE A 335 8.07 -4.77 0.54
N ALA A 336 6.99 -4.29 -0.06
CA ALA A 336 5.68 -4.87 0.13
C ALA A 336 5.74 -6.40 -0.10
N GLU A 337 5.46 -7.14 0.97
CA GLU A 337 5.04 -8.52 0.87
C GLU A 337 3.83 -8.53 -0.06
N SER A 338 3.77 -9.49 -0.98
CA SER A 338 2.53 -9.81 -1.68
C SER A 338 1.45 -10.03 -0.62
N GLU A 339 0.62 -9.00 -0.37
CA GLU A 339 -0.56 -9.12 0.49
C GLU A 339 -1.33 -10.37 0.01
N ASP A 340 -1.72 -11.20 0.97
CA ASP A 340 -2.54 -12.40 0.79
C ASP A 340 -1.85 -13.59 0.09
N THR A 341 -1.02 -14.33 0.84
CA THR A 341 -0.66 -15.70 0.47
C THR A 341 -1.66 -16.68 1.09
N ALA A 342 -2.79 -16.89 0.41
CA ALA A 342 -3.72 -17.97 0.73
C ALA A 342 -2.98 -19.32 0.73
N GLY A 343 -3.20 -20.15 1.76
CA GLY A 343 -2.59 -21.46 1.88
C GLY A 343 -3.12 -22.44 0.83
N PHE A 344 -4.43 -22.45 0.60
CA PHE A 344 -5.07 -23.29 -0.40
C PHE A 344 -6.04 -22.49 -1.27
N LEU A 345 -5.72 -22.42 -2.57
CA LEU A 345 -6.51 -21.71 -3.57
C LEU A 345 -7.19 -22.71 -4.52
N PHE A 346 -8.47 -22.50 -4.82
CA PHE A 346 -9.24 -23.38 -5.70
C PHE A 346 -9.71 -22.65 -6.96
N LEU A 347 -9.40 -23.22 -8.12
CA LEU A 347 -9.74 -22.69 -9.43
C LEU A 347 -10.77 -23.60 -10.11
N ALA A 348 -12.00 -23.10 -10.22
CA ALA A 348 -13.13 -23.76 -10.88
C ALA A 348 -13.42 -23.13 -12.26
N GLY A 349 -14.22 -23.81 -13.07
CA GLY A 349 -14.65 -23.36 -14.40
C GLY A 349 -14.61 -24.48 -15.42
N ALA A 350 -15.25 -24.31 -16.56
CA ALA A 350 -15.25 -25.31 -17.63
C ALA A 350 -13.83 -25.54 -18.21
N ARG A 351 -13.70 -26.62 -18.99
CA ARG A 351 -12.46 -26.90 -19.73
C ARG A 351 -12.14 -25.71 -20.66
N TYR A 352 -10.85 -25.38 -20.78
CA TYR A 352 -10.34 -24.27 -21.62
C TYR A 352 -10.75 -22.84 -21.21
N GLN A 353 -11.21 -22.61 -19.98
CA GLN A 353 -11.55 -21.26 -19.49
C GLN A 353 -10.35 -20.45 -18.95
N GLY A 354 -9.11 -20.88 -19.22
CA GLY A 354 -7.91 -20.13 -18.80
C GLY A 354 -7.36 -20.44 -17.40
N LYS A 355 -7.89 -21.44 -16.68
CA LYS A 355 -7.43 -21.81 -15.32
C LYS A 355 -5.92 -22.00 -15.20
N ARG A 356 -5.29 -22.73 -16.12
CA ARG A 356 -3.83 -22.93 -16.11
C ARG A 356 -3.07 -21.63 -16.31
N ALA A 357 -3.50 -20.79 -17.25
CA ALA A 357 -2.86 -19.49 -17.50
C ALA A 357 -2.98 -18.56 -16.28
N PHE A 358 -4.14 -18.56 -15.62
CA PHE A 358 -4.34 -17.84 -14.37
C PHE A 358 -3.49 -18.40 -13.22
N ALA A 359 -3.39 -19.72 -13.08
CA ALA A 359 -2.53 -20.34 -12.08
C ALA A 359 -1.03 -20.02 -12.31
N VAL A 360 -0.57 -20.04 -13.57
CA VAL A 360 0.78 -19.60 -13.94
C VAL A 360 1.00 -18.14 -13.56
N SER A 361 0.00 -17.27 -13.77
CA SER A 361 0.09 -15.89 -13.30
C SER A 361 0.26 -15.88 -11.78
N LEU A 362 -0.65 -16.48 -11.02
CA LEU A 362 -0.59 -16.56 -9.55
C LEU A 362 0.75 -17.10 -9.01
N GLN A 363 1.38 -18.04 -9.73
CA GLN A 363 2.69 -18.58 -9.36
C GLN A 363 3.83 -17.59 -9.62
N ARG A 364 3.86 -16.96 -10.81
CA ARG A 364 4.82 -15.87 -11.12
C ARG A 364 4.66 -14.69 -10.15
N GLU A 365 3.44 -14.50 -9.68
CA GLU A 365 3.01 -13.49 -8.75
C GLU A 365 3.38 -13.79 -7.28
N GLY A 366 3.91 -14.99 -6.98
CA GLY A 366 4.28 -15.41 -5.63
C GLY A 366 3.10 -15.74 -4.69
N ARG A 367 1.86 -15.70 -5.20
CA ARG A 367 0.65 -16.00 -4.40
C ARG A 367 0.51 -17.48 -4.10
N ILE A 368 1.02 -18.32 -4.99
CA ILE A 368 1.09 -19.78 -4.84
C ILE A 368 2.50 -20.26 -5.19
N SER A 369 2.94 -21.35 -4.57
CA SER A 369 4.24 -21.96 -4.89
C SER A 369 4.14 -22.96 -6.04
N ALA A 370 2.97 -23.56 -6.25
CA ALA A 370 2.70 -24.52 -7.31
C ALA A 370 1.21 -24.53 -7.68
N TYR A 371 0.85 -25.23 -8.76
CA TYR A 371 -0.52 -25.57 -9.08
C TYR A 371 -0.60 -26.96 -9.71
N ARG A 372 -1.74 -27.63 -9.51
CA ARG A 372 -2.01 -28.94 -10.13
C ARG A 372 -3.49 -29.15 -10.40
N GLU A 373 -3.77 -30.08 -11.31
CA GLU A 373 -5.12 -30.61 -11.51
C GLU A 373 -5.46 -31.61 -10.42
N VAL A 374 -6.74 -31.64 -10.02
CA VAL A 374 -7.24 -32.67 -9.12
C VAL A 374 -6.99 -34.05 -9.73
N PRO A 375 -6.27 -34.97 -9.03
CA PRO A 375 -5.95 -36.29 -9.57
C PRO A 375 -7.20 -37.09 -9.95
N LYS A 376 -7.18 -37.67 -11.16
CA LYS A 376 -8.32 -38.44 -11.71
C LYS A 376 -8.77 -39.58 -10.80
N GLN A 377 -7.86 -40.21 -10.07
CA GLN A 377 -8.19 -41.29 -9.13
C GLN A 377 -9.32 -40.92 -8.14
N TRP A 378 -9.35 -39.67 -7.65
CA TRP A 378 -10.40 -39.22 -6.74
C TRP A 378 -11.75 -39.12 -7.45
N ILE A 379 -11.73 -38.63 -8.69
CA ILE A 379 -12.93 -38.52 -9.54
C ILE A 379 -13.45 -39.91 -9.91
N ASP A 380 -12.56 -40.84 -10.26
CA ASP A 380 -12.90 -42.21 -10.64
C ASP A 380 -13.50 -42.98 -9.46
N CYS A 381 -12.93 -42.86 -8.26
CA CYS A 381 -13.47 -43.45 -7.03
C CYS A 381 -14.88 -42.93 -6.72
N LEU A 382 -15.08 -41.61 -6.76
CA LEU A 382 -16.39 -40.99 -6.52
C LEU A 382 -17.41 -41.39 -7.59
N THR A 383 -16.99 -41.44 -8.85
CA THR A 383 -17.85 -41.86 -9.97
C THR A 383 -18.28 -43.32 -9.82
N ALA A 384 -17.36 -44.20 -9.39
CA ALA A 384 -17.68 -45.60 -9.14
C ALA A 384 -18.66 -45.79 -7.97
N ALA A 385 -18.51 -45.02 -6.89
CA ALA A 385 -19.45 -45.02 -5.78
C ALA A 385 -20.83 -44.50 -6.21
N ALA A 386 -20.88 -43.41 -6.99
CA ALA A 386 -22.13 -42.87 -7.54
C ALA A 386 -22.84 -43.85 -8.49
N LEU A 387 -22.09 -44.58 -9.33
CA LEU A 387 -22.63 -45.60 -10.23
C LEU A 387 -23.31 -46.76 -9.49
N ARG A 388 -22.77 -47.13 -8.32
CA ARG A 388 -23.31 -48.17 -7.44
C ARG A 388 -24.48 -47.68 -6.58
N GLU A 389 -24.82 -46.39 -6.66
CA GLU A 389 -25.86 -45.74 -5.83
C GLU A 389 -25.59 -45.89 -4.32
N ASP A 390 -24.32 -46.08 -3.94
CA ASP A 390 -23.89 -46.22 -2.55
C ASP A 390 -23.56 -44.84 -1.97
N ASN A 391 -24.60 -44.19 -1.42
CA ASN A 391 -24.49 -42.85 -0.85
C ASN A 391 -23.56 -42.79 0.37
N ALA A 392 -23.47 -43.87 1.14
CA ALA A 392 -22.62 -43.92 2.32
C ALA A 392 -21.14 -43.95 1.91
N LEU A 393 -20.80 -44.84 0.97
CA LEU A 393 -19.46 -44.91 0.38
C LEU A 393 -19.09 -43.60 -0.32
N PHE A 394 -20.00 -43.03 -1.12
CA PHE A 394 -19.76 -41.77 -1.80
C PHE A 394 -19.41 -40.65 -0.81
N THR A 395 -20.18 -40.52 0.27
CA THR A 395 -19.97 -39.49 1.29
C THR A 395 -18.62 -39.68 2.01
N ALA A 396 -18.28 -40.92 2.35
CA ALA A 396 -17.01 -41.26 2.99
C ALA A 396 -15.81 -40.94 2.07
N GLU A 397 -15.87 -41.34 0.80
CA GLU A 397 -14.82 -41.07 -0.18
C GLU A 397 -14.70 -39.57 -0.51
N LEU A 398 -15.82 -38.84 -0.57
CA LEU A 398 -15.81 -37.39 -0.78
C LEU A 398 -15.09 -36.68 0.37
N LYS A 399 -15.42 -37.03 1.61
CA LYS A 399 -14.78 -36.46 2.80
C LYS A 399 -13.29 -36.77 2.82
N ARG A 400 -12.91 -38.00 2.49
CA ARG A 400 -11.52 -38.44 2.40
C ARG A 400 -10.75 -37.66 1.33
N ALA A 401 -11.32 -37.53 0.13
CA ALA A 401 -10.72 -36.78 -0.98
C ALA A 401 -10.45 -35.33 -0.61
N VAL A 402 -11.47 -34.63 -0.09
CA VAL A 402 -11.37 -33.21 0.27
C VAL A 402 -10.35 -33.00 1.38
N THR A 403 -10.37 -33.85 2.42
CA THR A 403 -9.41 -33.75 3.53
C THR A 403 -7.98 -33.89 3.05
N ALA A 404 -7.69 -34.91 2.22
CA ALA A 404 -6.34 -35.15 1.70
C ALA A 404 -5.89 -34.02 0.77
N LEU A 405 -6.73 -33.63 -0.20
CA LEU A 405 -6.41 -32.60 -1.18
C LEU A 405 -6.20 -31.23 -0.54
N ALA A 406 -7.06 -30.85 0.41
CA ALA A 406 -6.97 -29.55 1.07
C ALA A 406 -5.76 -29.47 2.02
N ALA A 407 -5.44 -30.54 2.75
CA ALA A 407 -4.26 -30.58 3.61
C ALA A 407 -2.97 -30.44 2.80
N GLU A 408 -2.86 -31.17 1.70
CA GLU A 408 -1.69 -31.11 0.83
C GLU A 408 -1.57 -29.74 0.16
N ALA A 409 -2.67 -29.20 -0.38
CA ALA A 409 -2.66 -27.88 -1.01
C ALA A 409 -2.24 -26.78 -0.04
N ARG A 410 -2.73 -26.80 1.21
CA ARG A 410 -2.33 -25.84 2.25
C ARG A 410 -0.84 -25.91 2.59
N SER A 411 -0.33 -27.12 2.81
CA SER A 411 1.08 -27.32 3.16
C SER A 411 2.05 -26.84 2.07
N ARG A 412 1.62 -26.89 0.81
CA ARG A 412 2.44 -26.51 -0.35
C ARG A 412 2.15 -25.14 -0.92
N ARG A 413 1.19 -24.38 -0.35
CA ARG A 413 0.71 -23.12 -0.94
C ARG A 413 0.30 -23.30 -2.40
N GLU A 414 -0.51 -24.31 -2.68
CA GLU A 414 -0.81 -24.76 -4.03
C GLU A 414 -2.23 -24.36 -4.49
N ALA A 415 -2.38 -24.05 -5.79
CA ALA A 415 -3.70 -23.95 -6.42
C ALA A 415 -4.17 -25.30 -6.97
N LEU A 416 -5.38 -25.73 -6.60
CA LEU A 416 -6.03 -26.90 -7.21
C LEU A 416 -6.98 -26.48 -8.34
N LEU A 417 -6.84 -27.13 -9.50
CA LEU A 417 -7.65 -26.90 -10.68
C LEU A 417 -8.61 -28.07 -10.87
N LEU A 418 -9.90 -27.79 -11.04
CA LEU A 418 -10.90 -28.80 -11.37
C LEU A 418 -11.86 -28.27 -12.46
N ASP A 419 -11.96 -29.01 -13.56
CA ASP A 419 -12.90 -28.70 -14.65
C ASP A 419 -14.34 -28.99 -14.21
N SER A 420 -15.24 -28.04 -14.46
CA SER A 420 -16.68 -28.28 -14.35
C SER A 420 -17.17 -29.10 -15.55
N ILE A 421 -18.06 -30.06 -15.30
CA ILE A 421 -18.63 -30.96 -16.32
C ILE A 421 -20.12 -30.62 -16.54
N GLY A 422 -20.56 -30.67 -17.79
CA GLY A 422 -21.97 -30.61 -18.18
C GLY A 422 -22.48 -29.23 -18.56
N GLY A 423 -21.88 -28.12 -18.10
CA GLY A 423 -22.27 -26.76 -18.55
C GLY A 423 -23.77 -26.45 -18.41
N GLY A 424 -24.46 -27.07 -17.45
CA GLY A 424 -25.91 -26.99 -17.28
C GLY A 424 -26.74 -28.09 -17.96
N LEU A 425 -26.12 -28.90 -18.82
CA LEU A 425 -26.72 -30.08 -19.45
C LEU A 425 -26.53 -31.32 -18.58
N VAL A 426 -27.58 -32.12 -18.47
CA VAL A 426 -27.56 -33.42 -17.80
C VAL A 426 -27.35 -34.51 -18.87
N PRO A 427 -26.26 -35.29 -18.82
CA PRO A 427 -26.03 -36.36 -19.78
C PRO A 427 -27.14 -37.42 -19.77
N ILE A 428 -27.36 -38.10 -20.90
CA ILE A 428 -28.29 -39.23 -20.96
C ILE A 428 -27.62 -40.50 -20.41
N ASP A 429 -26.36 -40.71 -20.79
CA ASP A 429 -25.57 -41.85 -20.34
C ASP A 429 -25.42 -41.86 -18.81
N ARG A 430 -25.62 -43.03 -18.20
CA ARG A 430 -25.62 -43.19 -16.74
C ARG A 430 -24.25 -42.91 -16.14
N ARG A 431 -23.17 -43.31 -16.82
CA ARG A 431 -21.81 -43.12 -16.33
C ARG A 431 -21.39 -41.66 -16.45
N GLU A 432 -21.76 -40.98 -17.52
CA GLU A 432 -21.52 -39.55 -17.68
C GLU A 432 -22.30 -38.71 -16.64
N ARG A 433 -23.54 -39.10 -16.30
CA ARG A 433 -24.28 -38.48 -15.19
C ARG A 433 -23.58 -38.66 -13.85
N ALA A 434 -23.17 -39.89 -13.53
CA ALA A 434 -22.46 -40.18 -12.29
C ALA A 434 -21.14 -39.39 -12.18
N LEU A 435 -20.41 -39.27 -13.29
CA LEU A 435 -19.19 -38.46 -13.36
C LEU A 435 -19.47 -36.98 -13.11
N ARG A 436 -20.49 -36.42 -13.77
CA ARG A 436 -20.91 -35.02 -13.60
C ARG A 436 -21.28 -34.73 -12.15
N ASP A 437 -22.06 -35.61 -11.53
CA ASP A 437 -22.50 -35.43 -10.13
C ASP A 437 -21.33 -35.58 -9.15
N ALA A 438 -20.42 -36.55 -9.39
CA ALA A 438 -19.20 -36.72 -8.61
C ALA A 438 -18.30 -35.47 -8.66
N VAL A 439 -18.04 -34.94 -9.85
CA VAL A 439 -17.24 -33.72 -10.04
C VAL A 439 -17.93 -32.51 -9.41
N GLY A 440 -19.24 -32.35 -9.60
CA GLY A 440 -19.99 -31.24 -9.01
C GLY A 440 -19.91 -31.22 -7.49
N ARG A 441 -20.16 -32.37 -6.84
CA ARG A 441 -20.06 -32.49 -5.38
C ARG A 441 -18.64 -32.29 -4.86
N LEU A 442 -17.63 -32.79 -5.58
CA LEU A 442 -16.23 -32.54 -5.25
C LEU A 442 -15.85 -31.06 -5.39
N GLN A 443 -16.31 -30.37 -6.44
CA GLN A 443 -16.08 -28.94 -6.62
C GLN A 443 -16.67 -28.12 -5.47
N CYS A 444 -17.93 -28.38 -5.09
CA CYS A 444 -18.57 -27.68 -3.97
C CYS A 444 -17.81 -27.90 -2.65
N ALA A 445 -17.42 -29.16 -2.37
CA ALA A 445 -16.72 -29.48 -1.13
C ALA A 445 -15.29 -28.91 -1.07
N LEU A 446 -14.56 -28.91 -2.20
CA LEU A 446 -13.25 -28.24 -2.31
C LEU A 446 -13.37 -26.73 -2.18
N ALA A 447 -14.39 -26.11 -2.80
CA ALA A 447 -14.64 -24.67 -2.67
C ALA A 447 -14.95 -24.28 -1.22
N ALA A 448 -15.75 -25.08 -0.52
CA ALA A 448 -16.02 -24.89 0.90
C ALA A 448 -14.73 -24.99 1.73
N ALA A 449 -13.87 -25.96 1.42
CA ALA A 449 -12.62 -26.21 2.11
C ALA A 449 -11.47 -25.25 1.73
N ALA A 450 -11.54 -24.53 0.61
CA ALA A 450 -10.49 -23.64 0.14
C ALA A 450 -10.45 -22.32 0.92
N ASP A 451 -9.27 -21.72 1.02
CA ASP A 451 -9.13 -20.40 1.64
C ASP A 451 -9.58 -19.31 0.65
N GLU A 452 -9.34 -19.51 -0.64
CA GLU A 452 -9.85 -18.68 -1.73
C GLU A 452 -10.40 -19.54 -2.87
N VAL A 453 -11.47 -19.06 -3.53
CA VAL A 453 -12.09 -19.72 -4.68
C VAL A 453 -12.27 -18.74 -5.81
N TYR A 454 -11.83 -19.10 -7.01
CA TYR A 454 -12.08 -18.37 -8.24
C TYR A 454 -12.83 -19.24 -9.26
N LEU A 455 -13.82 -18.64 -9.91
CA LEU A 455 -14.44 -19.18 -11.10
C LEU A 455 -13.84 -18.49 -12.33
N LEU A 456 -13.32 -19.29 -13.25
CA LEU A 456 -12.80 -18.81 -14.52
C LEU A 456 -13.85 -18.92 -15.62
N GLU A 457 -14.15 -17.79 -16.24
CA GLU A 457 -15.04 -17.66 -17.39
C GLU A 457 -14.34 -16.81 -18.46
N LEU A 458 -14.07 -17.40 -19.62
CA LEU A 458 -13.40 -16.80 -20.78
C LEU A 458 -12.05 -16.16 -20.43
N GLY A 459 -11.29 -16.79 -19.53
CA GLY A 459 -10.00 -16.27 -19.06
C GLY A 459 -10.10 -15.19 -17.98
N ILE A 460 -11.32 -14.81 -17.57
CA ILE A 460 -11.56 -13.82 -16.52
C ILE A 460 -11.81 -14.56 -15.20
N ALA A 461 -11.01 -14.23 -14.19
CA ALA A 461 -11.16 -14.78 -12.84
C ALA A 461 -12.16 -13.98 -12.02
N ARG A 462 -13.25 -14.64 -11.62
CA ARG A 462 -14.25 -14.08 -10.70
C ARG A 462 -14.08 -14.71 -9.32
N PRO A 463 -13.77 -13.93 -8.27
CA PRO A 463 -13.68 -14.46 -6.92
C PRO A 463 -15.06 -14.91 -6.44
N LEU A 464 -15.17 -16.16 -5.96
CA LEU A 464 -16.38 -16.69 -5.33
C LEU A 464 -16.27 -16.74 -3.80
N LYS A 465 -15.07 -16.94 -3.27
CA LYS A 465 -14.77 -16.95 -1.83
C LYS A 465 -13.39 -16.34 -1.60
N LYS A 466 -13.27 -15.45 -0.62
CA LYS A 466 -11.99 -14.85 -0.21
C LYS A 466 -11.47 -15.45 1.10
N PHE A 467 -10.19 -15.22 1.35
CA PHE A 467 -9.55 -15.58 2.61
C PHE A 467 -10.32 -14.99 3.79
N GLY A 468 -10.73 -15.84 4.73
CA GLY A 468 -11.52 -15.45 5.92
C GLY A 468 -13.03 -15.26 5.69
N GLU A 469 -13.57 -15.41 4.47
CA GLU A 469 -15.01 -15.39 4.23
C GLU A 469 -15.67 -16.74 4.57
N SER A 470 -16.84 -16.72 5.23
CA SER A 470 -17.63 -17.93 5.51
C SER A 470 -18.24 -18.50 4.23
N VAL A 471 -18.53 -19.81 4.24
CA VAL A 471 -19.07 -20.56 3.09
C VAL A 471 -20.53 -20.21 2.81
N GLU A 472 -21.23 -19.49 3.70
CA GLU A 472 -22.66 -19.18 3.59
C GLU A 472 -23.03 -18.27 2.39
N LYS A 473 -22.02 -17.73 1.70
CA LYS A 473 -22.17 -16.90 0.48
C LYS A 473 -21.97 -17.66 -0.84
N LEU A 474 -21.53 -18.92 -0.81
CA LEU A 474 -21.31 -19.80 -1.96
C LEU A 474 -22.54 -20.68 -2.23
#